data_AF-A0A147JXH5-F1
#
_entry.id   AF-A0A147JXH5-F1
#
_cell.length_a   1.000
_cell.length_b   1.000
_cell.length_c   1.000
_cell.angle_alpha   90.00
_cell.angle_beta   90.00
_cell.angle_gamma   90.00
#
_symmetry.space_group_name_H-M   'P 1'
#
loop_
_entity.id
_entity.type
_entity.pdbx_description
1 polymer ?
#
loop_
_entity_poly.entity_id
_entity_poly.type
_entity_poly.pdbx_seq_one_letter_code
_entity_poly.pdbx_strand_id
1 'polypeptide(L)'
;MREVVMPKLGMISRQGKVLKWLKREGEKVEEKEPLLEIESEKITYTIEAPSSGILQKIMVVEGQEVPVGTTVGIIEVSEKSQEVKEEKIVESFELPKIAKVIPFKDLREKAAQRLSRSYLEAVHVTMMMEIDASNLVGFYEKMRHEIEKLSGSKLTYTAILVKAAALSLRENITLNSTLEKDEIMIFENINIGVAVSTESGILVPVIKDADKKSLSELSFLLKELVEKARKGELSAHELSGGTFTVSNLGMYGVDFFTSIINPPECAILGVGKITRKPVVLNNEIVIRPTMFLILTFDHRIVDGTTAANFLNRIKKILEEPNILMT
;
A
#
# COMPACT_ATOMS: atom_id res chain seq x y z
N MET A 1 44.68 -31.13 4.09
CA MET A 1 43.90 -30.12 4.84
C MET A 1 42.53 -29.98 4.19
N ARG A 2 41.46 -29.89 4.98
CA ARG A 2 40.08 -29.74 4.52
C ARG A 2 39.57 -28.37 4.94
N GLU A 3 38.98 -27.64 4.00
CA GLU A 3 38.41 -26.32 4.26
C GLU A 3 37.00 -26.41 4.82
N VAL A 4 36.71 -25.59 5.83
CA VAL A 4 35.37 -25.30 6.32
C VAL A 4 34.94 -24.01 5.64
N VAL A 5 33.87 -24.06 4.85
CA VAL A 5 33.39 -22.91 4.06
C VAL A 5 32.06 -22.40 4.59
N MET A 6 31.84 -21.10 4.50
CA MET A 6 30.54 -20.49 4.80
C MET A 6 29.50 -21.04 3.80
N PRO A 7 28.50 -21.82 4.25
CA PRO A 7 27.56 -22.46 3.34
C PRO A 7 26.57 -21.44 2.77
N LYS A 8 25.81 -21.83 1.74
CA LYS A 8 24.72 -21.01 1.22
C LYS A 8 23.61 -20.91 2.26
N LEU A 9 23.35 -19.71 2.76
CA LEU A 9 22.36 -19.43 3.81
C LEU A 9 21.03 -18.98 3.22
N GLY A 10 20.24 -19.91 2.70
CA GLY A 10 18.93 -19.61 2.10
C GLY A 10 18.98 -18.87 0.76
N MET A 11 17.83 -18.32 0.33
CA MET A 11 17.58 -17.85 -1.04
C MET A 11 18.33 -16.59 -1.48
N ILE A 12 18.59 -15.68 -0.54
CA ILE A 12 18.96 -14.29 -0.84
C ILE A 12 20.12 -13.81 0.04
N SER A 13 20.52 -14.58 1.05
CA SER A 13 21.63 -14.18 1.91
C SER A 13 22.93 -14.30 1.14
N ARG A 14 23.60 -13.16 0.97
CA ARG A 14 24.92 -13.10 0.33
C ARG A 14 26.04 -13.27 1.36
N GLN A 15 25.71 -13.15 2.63
CA GLN A 15 26.63 -13.13 3.76
C GLN A 15 26.05 -13.95 4.91
N GLY A 16 26.94 -14.37 5.82
CA GLY A 16 26.61 -15.05 7.07
C GLY A 16 27.50 -14.54 8.18
N LYS A 17 26.94 -14.42 9.38
CA LYS A 17 27.67 -13.99 10.57
C LYS A 17 28.04 -15.20 11.42
N VAL A 18 29.31 -15.30 11.81
CA VAL A 18 29.72 -16.31 12.79
C VAL A 18 29.23 -15.88 14.16
N LEU A 19 28.35 -16.66 14.79
CA LEU A 19 27.90 -16.38 16.15
C LEU A 19 28.92 -16.89 17.16
N LYS A 20 29.30 -18.16 17.02
CA LYS A 20 30.09 -18.85 18.03
C LYS A 20 30.84 -20.04 17.44
N TRP A 21 32.10 -20.21 17.82
CA TRP A 21 32.84 -21.45 17.58
C TRP A 21 32.60 -22.42 18.74
N LEU A 22 32.25 -23.66 18.40
CA LEU A 22 32.04 -24.73 19.38
C LEU A 22 33.36 -25.46 19.70
N LYS A 23 34.39 -25.25 18.88
CA LYS A 23 35.73 -25.85 18.99
C LYS A 23 36.80 -24.77 18.86
N ARG A 24 37.97 -25.03 19.46
CA ARG A 24 39.12 -24.12 19.40
C ARG A 24 40.22 -24.66 18.49
N GLU A 25 41.10 -23.76 18.04
CA GLU A 25 42.29 -24.16 17.30
C GLU A 25 43.13 -25.16 18.13
N GLY A 26 43.61 -26.23 17.48
CA GLY A 26 44.32 -27.34 18.10
C GLY A 26 43.43 -28.44 18.68
N GLU A 27 42.10 -28.26 18.73
CA GLU A 27 41.19 -29.31 19.18
C GLU A 27 40.93 -30.37 18.10
N LYS A 28 40.75 -31.62 18.56
CA LYS A 28 40.32 -32.72 17.70
C LYS A 28 38.82 -32.57 17.39
N VAL A 29 38.47 -32.76 16.13
CA VAL A 29 37.09 -32.73 15.62
C VAL A 29 36.79 -34.02 14.89
N GLU A 30 35.57 -34.52 15.04
CA GLU A 30 35.07 -35.68 14.30
C GLU A 30 34.19 -35.23 13.12
N GLU A 31 34.19 -35.98 12.02
CA GLU A 31 33.31 -35.71 10.89
C GLU A 31 31.85 -35.68 11.35
N LYS A 32 31.08 -34.68 10.86
CA LYS A 32 29.69 -34.37 11.27
C LYS A 32 29.53 -33.83 12.69
N GLU A 33 30.61 -33.61 13.44
CA GLU A 33 30.53 -32.96 14.74
C GLU A 33 30.21 -31.46 14.59
N PRO A 34 29.30 -30.89 15.39
CA PRO A 34 29.06 -29.45 15.44
C PRO A 34 30.34 -28.64 15.66
N LEU A 35 30.63 -27.72 14.75
CA LEU A 35 31.90 -26.98 14.73
C LEU A 35 31.73 -25.48 15.03
N LEU A 36 30.72 -24.83 14.43
CA LEU A 36 30.37 -23.45 14.72
C LEU A 36 28.89 -23.17 14.48
N GLU A 37 28.37 -22.15 15.14
CA GLU A 37 27.05 -21.59 14.93
C GLU A 37 27.16 -20.30 14.12
N ILE A 38 26.25 -20.14 13.18
CA ILE A 38 26.17 -18.99 12.29
C ILE A 38 24.74 -18.45 12.28
N GLU A 39 24.62 -17.15 12.01
CA GLU A 39 23.35 -16.45 11.85
C GLU A 39 23.23 -15.96 10.41
N SER A 40 22.07 -16.22 9.81
CA SER A 40 21.59 -15.45 8.67
C SER A 40 20.47 -14.51 9.15
N GLU A 41 20.01 -13.61 8.27
CA GLU A 41 18.99 -12.59 8.56
C GLU A 41 17.73 -13.08 9.31
N LYS A 42 17.44 -14.39 9.33
CA LYS A 42 16.22 -14.95 9.94
C LYS A 42 16.41 -16.23 10.75
N ILE A 43 17.56 -16.91 10.66
CA ILE A 43 17.73 -18.27 11.21
C ILE A 43 19.18 -18.48 11.67
N THR A 44 19.33 -19.18 12.79
CA THR A 44 20.61 -19.70 13.28
C THR A 44 20.84 -21.11 12.73
N TYR A 45 22.03 -21.39 12.20
CA TYR A 45 22.45 -22.71 11.71
C TYR A 45 23.70 -23.18 12.43
N THR A 46 23.86 -24.49 12.53
CA THR A 46 25.10 -25.12 13.02
C THR A 46 25.84 -25.72 11.83
N ILE A 47 27.09 -25.32 11.62
CA ILE A 47 27.99 -25.94 10.64
C ILE A 47 28.66 -27.12 11.33
N GLU A 48 28.60 -28.28 10.69
CA GLU A 48 29.29 -29.49 11.11
C GLU A 48 30.69 -29.60 10.47
N ALA A 49 31.60 -30.31 11.12
CA ALA A 49 32.94 -30.54 10.62
C ALA A 49 32.93 -31.43 9.36
N PRO A 50 33.52 -30.98 8.22
CA PRO A 50 33.51 -31.72 6.96
C PRO A 50 34.46 -32.92 6.91
N SER A 51 35.26 -33.15 7.96
CA SER A 51 36.20 -34.27 8.08
C SER A 51 36.71 -34.40 9.51
N SER A 52 37.04 -35.63 9.93
CA SER A 52 37.77 -35.86 11.18
C SER A 52 39.22 -35.38 11.10
N GLY A 53 39.70 -34.73 12.15
CA GLY A 53 41.05 -34.17 12.16
C GLY A 53 41.31 -33.24 13.34
N ILE A 54 42.26 -32.32 13.18
CA ILE A 54 42.55 -31.24 14.13
C ILE A 54 42.13 -29.91 13.50
N LEU A 55 41.34 -29.10 14.21
CA LEU A 55 41.01 -27.74 13.77
C LEU A 55 42.29 -26.89 13.81
N GLN A 56 42.95 -26.73 12.67
CA GLN A 56 44.27 -26.12 12.60
C GLN A 56 44.19 -24.61 12.74
N LYS A 57 43.19 -23.99 12.12
CA LYS A 57 43.06 -22.54 12.08
C LYS A 57 41.62 -22.07 11.90
N ILE A 58 41.24 -21.05 12.66
CA ILE A 58 40.02 -20.26 12.54
C ILE A 58 40.39 -19.00 11.75
N MET A 59 39.73 -18.79 10.61
CA MET A 59 39.98 -17.64 9.73
C MET A 59 38.98 -16.50 9.93
N VAL A 60 37.82 -16.81 10.51
CA VAL A 60 36.73 -15.85 10.75
C VAL A 60 36.34 -15.92 12.21
N VAL A 61 36.51 -14.80 12.93
CA VAL A 61 36.25 -14.72 14.37
C VAL A 61 34.75 -14.56 14.65
N GLU A 62 34.35 -14.86 15.88
CA GLU A 62 32.98 -14.64 16.35
C GLU A 62 32.55 -13.17 16.19
N GLY A 63 31.32 -12.96 15.76
CA GLY A 63 30.75 -11.64 15.47
C GLY A 63 31.04 -11.12 14.06
N GLN A 64 31.93 -11.75 13.29
CA GLN A 64 32.30 -11.31 11.95
C GLN A 64 31.32 -11.85 10.88
N GLU A 65 30.95 -10.97 9.94
CA GLU A 65 30.10 -11.29 8.80
C GLU A 65 30.94 -11.45 7.53
N VAL A 66 30.74 -12.56 6.81
CA VAL A 66 31.52 -12.90 5.62
C VAL A 66 30.64 -13.41 4.47
N PRO A 67 31.06 -13.24 3.20
CA PRO A 67 30.34 -13.79 2.07
C PRO A 67 30.19 -15.31 2.10
N VAL A 68 29.10 -15.79 1.49
CA VAL A 68 28.92 -17.22 1.22
C VAL A 68 30.07 -17.73 0.35
N GLY A 69 30.62 -18.90 0.69
CA GLY A 69 31.77 -19.52 0.03
C GLY A 69 33.12 -19.07 0.58
N THR A 70 33.18 -18.12 1.52
CA THR A 70 34.43 -17.77 2.21
C THR A 70 34.86 -18.92 3.13
N THR A 71 36.14 -19.28 3.07
CA THR A 71 36.75 -20.26 3.99
C THR A 71 36.82 -19.67 5.40
N VAL A 72 36.11 -20.31 6.34
CA VAL A 72 35.99 -19.86 7.74
C VAL A 72 36.98 -20.57 8.67
N GLY A 73 37.47 -21.76 8.28
CA GLY A 73 38.48 -22.50 9.04
C GLY A 73 39.10 -23.66 8.25
N ILE A 74 40.16 -24.25 8.79
CA ILE A 74 40.93 -25.33 8.16
C ILE A 74 41.11 -26.49 9.15
N ILE A 75 40.83 -27.71 8.70
CA ILE A 75 41.03 -28.96 9.44
C ILE A 75 42.21 -29.73 8.83
N GLU A 76 43.16 -30.13 9.67
CA GLU A 76 44.21 -31.05 9.31
C GLU A 76 43.70 -32.50 9.45
N VAL A 77 43.59 -33.19 8.32
CA VAL A 77 42.95 -34.51 8.23
C VAL A 77 43.93 -35.59 8.71
N SER A 78 43.51 -36.42 9.66
CA SER A 78 44.27 -37.62 10.05
C SER A 78 43.97 -38.77 9.08
N GLU A 79 45.00 -39.37 8.46
CA GLU A 79 44.85 -40.44 7.46
C GLU A 79 44.09 -41.67 7.99
N LYS A 80 42.79 -41.70 7.70
CA LYS A 80 41.97 -42.88 7.41
C LYS A 80 40.70 -42.41 6.70
N SER A 81 40.85 -41.87 5.51
CA SER A 81 39.73 -41.51 4.63
C SER A 81 39.29 -42.74 3.84
N GLN A 82 38.24 -43.42 4.30
CA GLN A 82 37.40 -44.19 3.39
C GLN A 82 36.61 -43.17 2.56
N GLU A 83 36.70 -43.26 1.25
CA GLU A 83 35.81 -42.53 0.33
C GLU A 83 34.37 -43.01 0.55
N VAL A 84 33.65 -42.32 1.42
CA VAL A 84 32.19 -42.42 1.50
C VAL A 84 31.65 -41.46 0.46
N LYS A 85 31.00 -42.01 -0.56
CA LYS A 85 30.18 -41.25 -1.51
C LYS A 85 29.23 -40.36 -0.69
N GLU A 86 29.38 -39.05 -0.85
CA GLU A 86 28.42 -38.06 -0.35
C GLU A 86 27.05 -38.37 -0.98
N GLU A 87 26.23 -39.19 -0.32
CA GLU A 87 24.79 -39.12 -0.50
C GLU A 87 24.34 -37.81 0.14
N LYS A 88 24.35 -36.76 -0.67
CA LYS A 88 23.68 -35.50 -0.40
C LYS A 88 22.18 -35.76 -0.25
N ILE A 89 21.76 -36.16 0.94
CA ILE A 89 20.41 -35.86 1.43
C ILE A 89 20.49 -34.51 2.15
N VAL A 90 20.96 -33.50 1.42
CA VAL A 90 20.39 -32.17 1.61
C VAL A 90 19.14 -32.27 0.77
N GLU A 91 17.97 -32.43 1.40
CA GLU A 91 16.74 -32.07 0.72
C GLU A 91 16.95 -30.64 0.25
N SER A 92 17.31 -30.50 -1.02
CA SER A 92 17.43 -29.20 -1.65
C SER A 92 15.99 -28.72 -1.70
N PHE A 93 15.58 -27.98 -0.69
CA PHE A 93 14.37 -27.19 -0.78
C PHE A 93 14.50 -26.40 -2.07
N GLU A 94 13.74 -26.79 -3.09
CA GLU A 94 13.72 -26.07 -4.36
C GLU A 94 13.15 -24.70 -4.05
N LEU A 95 14.08 -23.77 -3.88
CA LEU A 95 13.76 -22.39 -3.59
C LEU A 95 12.94 -21.82 -4.75
N PRO A 96 11.84 -21.08 -4.48
CA PRO A 96 11.05 -20.46 -5.53
C PRO A 96 11.92 -19.69 -6.51
N LYS A 97 11.86 -20.06 -7.80
CA LYS A 97 12.60 -19.37 -8.86
C LYS A 97 12.04 -17.96 -9.02
N ILE A 98 12.92 -16.96 -9.00
CA ILE A 98 12.52 -15.56 -9.21
C ILE A 98 12.18 -15.38 -10.69
N ALA A 99 10.91 -15.14 -11.00
CA ALA A 99 10.45 -14.95 -12.38
C ALA A 99 10.85 -13.58 -12.97
N LYS A 100 10.81 -12.51 -12.15
CA LYS A 100 11.10 -11.14 -12.58
C LYS A 100 11.48 -10.27 -11.39
N VAL A 101 12.46 -9.38 -11.57
CA VAL A 101 12.79 -8.32 -10.62
C VAL A 101 12.25 -6.99 -11.16
N ILE A 102 11.39 -6.34 -10.39
CA ILE A 102 10.88 -4.99 -10.70
C ILE A 102 11.54 -4.01 -9.72
N PRO A 103 12.33 -3.03 -10.20
CA PRO A 103 12.98 -2.06 -9.32
C PRO A 103 11.98 -1.25 -8.50
N PHE A 104 12.29 -1.03 -7.22
CA PHE A 104 11.57 -0.13 -6.33
C PHE A 104 12.33 1.20 -6.25
N LYS A 105 12.03 2.12 -7.16
CA LYS A 105 12.73 3.42 -7.29
C LYS A 105 11.76 4.55 -7.63
N ASP A 106 12.26 5.77 -7.55
CA ASP A 106 11.62 7.01 -8.02
C ASP A 106 10.23 7.23 -7.41
N LEU A 107 9.18 7.24 -8.24
CA LEU A 107 7.80 7.51 -7.81
C LEU A 107 7.28 6.46 -6.83
N ARG A 108 7.64 5.19 -6.99
CA ARG A 108 7.16 4.11 -6.10
C ARG A 108 7.77 4.23 -4.71
N GLU A 109 9.06 4.52 -4.65
CA GLU A 109 9.78 4.72 -3.39
C GLU A 109 9.25 5.95 -2.65
N LYS A 110 9.11 7.09 -3.34
CA LYS A 110 8.57 8.33 -2.76
C LYS A 110 7.12 8.16 -2.26
N ALA A 111 6.27 7.50 -3.05
CA ALA A 111 4.89 7.23 -2.64
C ALA A 111 4.84 6.34 -1.40
N ALA A 112 5.67 5.29 -1.34
CA ALA A 112 5.73 4.42 -0.18
C ALA A 112 6.25 5.13 1.07
N GLN A 113 7.32 5.91 0.97
CA GLN A 113 7.81 6.71 2.10
C GLN A 113 6.72 7.66 2.62
N ARG A 114 6.01 8.35 1.72
CA ARG A 114 4.91 9.26 2.07
C ARG A 114 3.75 8.54 2.76
N LEU A 115 3.29 7.41 2.22
CA LEU A 115 2.17 6.66 2.77
C LEU A 115 2.53 5.95 4.08
N SER A 116 3.74 5.40 4.20
CA SER A 116 4.24 4.84 5.45
C SER A 116 4.31 5.90 6.54
N ARG A 117 4.78 7.10 6.22
CA ARG A 117 4.77 8.23 7.15
C ARG A 117 3.36 8.60 7.58
N SER A 118 2.42 8.71 6.62
CA SER A 118 1.00 8.95 6.91
C SER A 118 0.46 7.94 7.92
N TYR A 119 0.64 6.66 7.63
CA TYR A 119 0.12 5.55 8.43
C TYR A 119 0.67 5.55 9.87
N LEU A 120 1.93 5.95 10.05
CA LEU A 120 2.57 6.00 11.37
C LEU A 120 2.22 7.28 12.15
N GLU A 121 2.07 8.41 11.48
CA GLU A 121 1.86 9.71 12.14
C GLU A 121 0.38 10.01 12.41
N ALA A 122 -0.51 9.73 11.45
CA ALA A 122 -1.94 10.01 11.60
C ALA A 122 -2.66 8.90 12.36
N VAL A 123 -3.55 9.29 13.28
CA VAL A 123 -4.39 8.33 14.02
C VAL A 123 -5.58 7.97 13.15
N HIS A 124 -5.38 6.99 12.27
CA HIS A 124 -6.38 6.59 11.28
C HIS A 124 -7.61 5.96 11.94
N VAL A 125 -8.78 6.54 11.68
CA VAL A 125 -10.07 5.92 11.95
C VAL A 125 -10.86 5.86 10.64
N THR A 126 -11.46 4.70 10.37
CA THR A 126 -12.30 4.50 9.19
C THR A 126 -13.75 4.30 9.59
N MET A 127 -14.63 5.11 9.01
CA MET A 127 -16.08 4.99 9.12
C MET A 127 -16.66 4.53 7.79
N MET A 128 -17.57 3.57 7.84
CA MET A 128 -18.24 3.01 6.67
C MET A 128 -19.73 3.28 6.77
N MET A 129 -20.33 3.74 5.68
CA MET A 129 -21.76 3.98 5.57
C MET A 129 -22.28 3.39 4.28
N GLU A 130 -23.32 2.59 4.40
CA GLU A 130 -24.05 2.10 3.24
C GLU A 130 -25.21 3.04 2.89
N ILE A 131 -25.41 3.32 1.60
CA ILE A 131 -26.46 4.23 1.12
C ILE A 131 -27.30 3.58 0.03
N ASP A 132 -28.55 4.06 -0.11
CA ASP A 132 -29.40 3.73 -1.26
C ASP A 132 -28.94 4.56 -2.46
N ALA A 133 -28.51 3.89 -3.53
CA ALA A 133 -28.04 4.54 -4.74
C ALA A 133 -29.12 4.66 -5.83
N SER A 134 -30.40 4.39 -5.52
CA SER A 134 -31.47 4.35 -6.52
C SER A 134 -31.66 5.67 -7.24
N ASN A 135 -31.74 6.76 -6.47
CA ASN A 135 -31.90 8.09 -7.05
C ASN A 135 -30.63 8.56 -7.76
N LEU A 136 -29.45 8.21 -7.23
CA LEU A 136 -28.16 8.44 -7.90
C LEU A 136 -28.08 7.77 -9.27
N VAL A 137 -28.42 6.49 -9.37
CA VAL A 137 -28.43 5.74 -10.63
C VAL A 137 -29.44 6.35 -11.61
N GLY A 138 -30.65 6.67 -11.12
CA GLY A 138 -31.67 7.33 -11.94
C GLY A 138 -31.24 8.71 -12.45
N PHE A 139 -30.57 9.50 -11.61
CA PHE A 139 -30.00 10.80 -11.98
C PHE A 139 -28.89 10.64 -13.02
N TYR A 140 -27.97 9.70 -12.82
CA TYR A 140 -26.89 9.41 -13.75
C TYR A 140 -27.42 9.10 -15.16
N GLU A 141 -28.40 8.19 -15.26
CA GLU A 141 -28.98 7.79 -16.55
C GLU A 141 -29.67 8.96 -17.27
N LYS A 142 -30.32 9.86 -16.52
CA LYS A 142 -30.97 11.06 -17.07
C LYS A 142 -29.95 12.09 -17.55
N MET A 143 -28.95 12.40 -16.71
CA MET A 143 -28.04 13.52 -16.94
C MET A 143 -26.87 13.20 -17.87
N ARG A 144 -26.48 11.93 -18.02
CA ARG A 144 -25.27 11.57 -18.77
C ARG A 144 -25.26 12.10 -20.20
N HIS A 145 -26.40 12.07 -20.89
CA HIS A 145 -26.52 12.51 -22.27
C HIS A 145 -26.56 14.03 -22.41
N GLU A 146 -27.16 14.73 -21.43
CA GLU A 146 -27.20 16.19 -21.40
C GLU A 146 -25.81 16.77 -21.12
N ILE A 147 -25.12 16.22 -20.12
CA ILE A 147 -23.76 16.65 -19.76
C ILE A 147 -22.76 16.32 -20.86
N GLU A 148 -22.92 15.18 -21.55
CA GLU A 148 -22.07 14.84 -22.70
C GLU A 148 -22.22 15.87 -23.84
N LYS A 149 -23.44 16.38 -24.09
CA LYS A 149 -23.65 17.45 -25.07
C LYS A 149 -23.01 18.78 -24.66
N LEU A 150 -23.05 19.12 -23.37
CA LEU A 150 -22.52 20.40 -22.87
C LEU A 150 -20.99 20.42 -22.75
N SER A 151 -20.39 19.30 -22.34
CA SER A 151 -18.96 19.22 -21.99
C SER A 151 -18.11 18.45 -23.00
N GLY A 152 -18.73 17.77 -23.97
CA GLY A 152 -18.04 16.81 -24.84
C GLY A 152 -17.47 15.59 -24.10
N SER A 153 -17.82 15.42 -22.81
CA SER A 153 -17.32 14.37 -21.93
C SER A 153 -18.47 13.68 -21.21
N LYS A 154 -18.42 12.35 -21.13
CA LYS A 154 -19.45 11.58 -20.43
C LYS A 154 -19.44 11.90 -18.94
N LEU A 155 -20.63 12.07 -18.35
CA LEU A 155 -20.78 12.07 -16.90
C LEU A 155 -20.24 10.75 -16.34
N THR A 156 -19.52 10.83 -15.23
CA THR A 156 -19.03 9.68 -14.47
C THR A 156 -19.55 9.73 -13.04
N TYR A 157 -19.70 8.57 -12.39
CA TYR A 157 -19.98 8.54 -10.96
C TYR A 157 -18.89 9.27 -10.16
N THR A 158 -17.63 9.20 -10.57
CA THR A 158 -16.53 9.94 -9.93
C THR A 158 -16.76 11.46 -9.97
N ALA A 159 -17.24 12.03 -11.08
CA ALA A 159 -17.57 13.47 -11.13
C ALA A 159 -18.67 13.85 -10.13
N ILE A 160 -19.70 13.03 -10.02
CA ILE A 160 -20.79 13.21 -9.04
C ILE A 160 -20.24 13.13 -7.61
N LEU A 161 -19.40 12.12 -7.32
CA LEU A 161 -18.81 11.91 -6.00
C LEU A 161 -17.87 13.04 -5.60
N VAL A 162 -17.06 13.56 -6.53
CA VAL A 162 -16.21 14.74 -6.32
C VAL A 162 -17.07 15.96 -5.98
N LYS A 163 -18.15 16.21 -6.74
CA LYS A 163 -19.06 17.33 -6.44
C LYS A 163 -19.74 17.17 -5.08
N ALA A 164 -20.24 15.98 -4.77
CA ALA A 164 -20.88 15.69 -3.48
C ALA A 164 -19.93 15.86 -2.30
N ALA A 165 -18.69 15.36 -2.41
CA ALA A 165 -17.65 15.54 -1.40
C ALA A 165 -17.30 17.03 -1.23
N ALA A 166 -17.08 17.75 -2.33
CA ALA A 166 -16.73 19.17 -2.28
C ALA A 166 -17.83 20.03 -1.65
N LEU A 167 -19.11 19.78 -2.00
CA LEU A 167 -20.24 20.46 -1.36
C LEU A 167 -20.35 20.11 0.14
N SER A 168 -20.09 18.85 0.50
CA SER A 168 -20.15 18.41 1.90
C SER A 168 -19.03 19.01 2.76
N LEU A 169 -17.86 19.27 2.17
CA LEU A 169 -16.73 19.92 2.85
C LEU A 169 -17.05 21.38 3.22
N ARG A 170 -17.87 22.11 2.44
CA ARG A 170 -18.30 23.48 2.79
C ARG A 170 -18.98 23.56 4.15
N GLU A 171 -19.74 22.53 4.50
CA GLU A 171 -20.49 22.43 5.75
C GLU A 171 -19.71 21.72 6.86
N ASN A 172 -18.63 21.02 6.51
CA ASN A 172 -17.80 20.23 7.42
C ASN A 172 -16.31 20.59 7.24
N ILE A 173 -16.00 21.89 7.36
CA ILE A 173 -14.72 22.45 6.90
C ILE A 173 -13.49 21.91 7.67
N THR A 174 -13.68 21.34 8.86
CA THR A 174 -12.59 20.66 9.60
C THR A 174 -11.99 19.49 8.82
N LEU A 175 -12.76 18.81 7.96
CA LEU A 175 -12.26 17.78 7.05
C LEU A 175 -11.47 18.34 5.85
N ASN A 176 -11.48 19.67 5.68
CA ASN A 176 -10.70 20.40 4.69
C ASN A 176 -9.51 21.09 5.38
N SER A 177 -8.72 20.34 6.15
CA SER A 177 -7.62 20.87 6.95
C SER A 177 -6.36 19.99 6.92
N THR A 178 -5.28 20.53 7.47
CA THR A 178 -4.02 19.84 7.77
C THR A 178 -3.63 20.08 9.23
N LEU A 179 -2.86 19.16 9.82
CA LEU A 179 -2.23 19.35 11.12
C LEU A 179 -0.74 19.59 10.91
N GLU A 180 -0.28 20.79 11.28
CA GLU A 180 1.13 21.13 11.32
C GLU A 180 1.56 21.40 12.76
N LYS A 181 2.43 20.54 13.29
CA LYS A 181 2.87 20.56 14.69
C LYS A 181 1.67 20.53 15.65
N ASP A 182 1.35 21.65 16.26
CA ASP A 182 0.28 21.81 17.26
C ASP A 182 -0.89 22.65 16.73
N GLU A 183 -0.91 22.96 15.42
CA GLU A 183 -1.92 23.82 14.80
C GLU A 183 -2.70 23.08 13.70
N ILE A 184 -4.03 23.14 13.79
CA ILE A 184 -4.93 22.69 12.73
C ILE A 184 -5.17 23.88 11.80
N MET A 185 -4.70 23.76 10.56
CA MET A 185 -4.90 24.78 9.52
C MET A 185 -6.03 24.38 8.60
N ILE A 186 -7.11 25.17 8.61
CA ILE A 186 -8.29 24.95 7.78
C ILE A 186 -8.12 25.70 6.46
N PHE A 187 -8.30 25.02 5.34
CA PHE A 187 -8.18 25.61 4.01
C PHE A 187 -9.49 26.26 3.57
N GLU A 188 -9.39 27.46 2.98
CA GLU A 188 -10.53 28.12 2.33
C GLU A 188 -10.90 27.45 1.00
N ASN A 189 -9.90 27.12 0.18
CA ASN A 189 -10.13 26.44 -1.09
C ASN A 189 -10.42 24.95 -0.86
N ILE A 190 -11.44 24.43 -1.57
CA ILE A 190 -11.77 23.01 -1.56
C ILE A 190 -11.19 22.37 -2.82
N ASN A 191 -10.03 21.73 -2.66
CA ASN A 191 -9.30 21.10 -3.76
C ASN A 191 -9.35 19.57 -3.61
N ILE A 192 -9.98 18.89 -4.56
CA ILE A 192 -10.18 17.45 -4.47
C ILE A 192 -9.14 16.70 -5.30
N GLY A 193 -8.28 15.95 -4.62
CA GLY A 193 -7.45 14.92 -5.21
C GLY A 193 -8.29 13.73 -5.65
N VAL A 194 -8.00 13.15 -6.82
CA VAL A 194 -8.71 11.97 -7.33
C VAL A 194 -7.70 10.88 -7.63
N ALA A 195 -7.80 9.74 -6.94
CA ALA A 195 -6.89 8.63 -7.13
C ALA A 195 -7.08 7.99 -8.53
N VAL A 196 -6.00 7.93 -9.30
CA VAL A 196 -5.95 7.36 -10.65
C VAL A 196 -4.90 6.27 -10.71
N SER A 197 -5.31 5.06 -11.13
CA SER A 197 -4.38 3.96 -11.40
C SER A 197 -3.71 4.14 -12.77
N THR A 198 -2.39 4.07 -12.80
CA THR A 198 -1.54 4.08 -14.00
C THR A 198 -0.60 2.87 -13.98
N GLU A 199 0.13 2.62 -15.07
CA GLU A 199 1.12 1.52 -15.13
C GLU A 199 2.29 1.73 -14.14
N SER A 200 2.63 2.98 -13.85
CA SER A 200 3.71 3.34 -12.94
C SER A 200 3.30 3.28 -11.46
N GLY A 201 2.00 3.31 -11.17
CA GLY A 201 1.45 3.27 -9.82
C GLY A 201 0.17 4.10 -9.69
N ILE A 202 -0.10 4.59 -8.47
CA ILE A 202 -1.25 5.46 -8.21
C ILE A 202 -0.78 6.91 -8.23
N LEU A 203 -1.46 7.74 -9.03
CA LEU A 203 -1.30 9.19 -9.05
C LEU A 203 -2.56 9.84 -8.49
N VAL A 204 -2.42 11.04 -7.91
CA VAL A 204 -3.55 11.79 -7.33
C VAL A 204 -3.57 13.20 -7.93
N PRO A 205 -4.03 13.38 -9.18
CA PRO A 205 -4.29 14.71 -9.72
C PRO A 205 -5.35 15.46 -8.91
N VAL A 206 -5.23 16.78 -8.86
CA VAL A 206 -6.02 17.67 -8.01
C VAL A 206 -6.91 18.58 -8.84
N ILE A 207 -8.21 18.57 -8.55
CA ILE A 207 -9.19 19.50 -9.08
C ILE A 207 -9.29 20.68 -8.12
N LYS A 208 -8.86 21.86 -8.57
CA LYS A 208 -8.90 23.10 -7.77
C LYS A 208 -10.30 23.67 -7.66
N ASP A 209 -10.66 24.23 -6.50
CA ASP A 209 -11.98 24.84 -6.25
C ASP A 209 -13.13 23.96 -6.78
N ALA A 210 -13.12 22.68 -6.42
CA ALA A 210 -14.04 21.68 -6.93
C ALA A 210 -15.50 21.98 -6.57
N ASP A 211 -15.70 22.67 -5.45
CA ASP A 211 -16.98 23.09 -4.93
C ASP A 211 -17.65 24.16 -5.83
N LYS A 212 -16.85 25.01 -6.49
CA LYS A 212 -17.30 26.07 -7.40
C LYS A 212 -17.60 25.58 -8.82
N LYS A 213 -17.24 24.33 -9.15
CA LYS A 213 -17.38 23.77 -10.50
C LYS A 213 -18.71 23.06 -10.71
N SER A 214 -19.27 23.20 -11.90
CA SER A 214 -20.43 22.42 -12.36
C SER A 214 -20.05 20.97 -12.66
N LEU A 215 -21.05 20.09 -12.78
CA LEU A 215 -20.83 18.68 -13.14
C LEU A 215 -20.21 18.51 -14.53
N SER A 216 -20.55 19.40 -15.47
CA SER A 216 -19.97 19.41 -16.83
C SER A 216 -18.49 19.77 -16.80
N GLU A 217 -18.11 20.82 -16.08
CA GLU A 217 -16.70 21.21 -15.88
C GLU A 217 -15.91 20.11 -15.18
N LEU A 218 -16.46 19.51 -14.11
CA LEU A 218 -15.82 18.40 -13.40
C LEU A 218 -15.62 17.18 -14.30
N SER A 219 -16.62 16.85 -15.14
CA SER A 219 -16.52 15.72 -16.07
C SER A 219 -15.43 15.94 -17.12
N PHE A 220 -15.33 17.16 -17.67
CA PHE A 220 -14.26 17.54 -18.60
C PHE A 220 -12.87 17.48 -17.94
N LEU A 221 -12.71 18.12 -16.78
CA LEU A 221 -11.43 18.17 -16.06
C LEU A 221 -10.95 16.77 -15.63
N LEU A 222 -11.85 15.92 -15.15
CA LEU A 222 -11.52 14.55 -14.79
C LEU A 222 -11.01 13.75 -15.98
N LYS A 223 -11.67 13.89 -17.15
CA LYS A 223 -11.22 13.23 -18.37
C LYS A 223 -9.80 13.65 -18.74
N GLU A 224 -9.55 14.96 -18.81
CA GLU A 224 -8.23 15.52 -19.10
C GLU A 224 -7.16 15.03 -18.13
N LEU A 225 -7.42 15.11 -16.83
CA LEU A 225 -6.48 14.68 -15.79
C LEU A 225 -6.19 13.17 -15.85
N VAL A 226 -7.20 12.33 -16.11
CA VAL A 226 -7.02 10.88 -16.25
C VAL A 226 -6.22 10.54 -17.51
N GLU A 227 -6.48 11.21 -18.62
CA GLU A 227 -5.72 11.00 -19.86
C GLU A 227 -4.26 11.40 -19.70
N LYS A 228 -3.99 12.57 -19.12
CA LYS A 228 -2.62 13.02 -18.79
C LYS A 228 -1.94 12.10 -17.80
N ALA A 229 -2.65 11.63 -16.76
CA ALA A 229 -2.11 10.69 -15.78
C ALA A 229 -1.60 9.40 -16.44
N ARG A 230 -2.40 8.84 -17.35
CA ARG A 230 -2.05 7.61 -18.08
C ARG A 230 -0.89 7.80 -19.05
N LYS A 231 -0.76 8.99 -19.63
CA LYS A 231 0.37 9.36 -20.52
C LYS A 231 1.62 9.81 -19.77
N GLY A 232 1.54 10.03 -18.46
CA GLY A 232 2.65 10.58 -17.66
C GLY A 232 2.90 12.07 -17.90
N GLU A 233 1.88 12.81 -18.35
CA GLU A 233 1.97 14.22 -18.77
C GLU A 233 1.43 15.20 -17.72
N LEU A 234 1.14 14.72 -16.50
CA LEU A 234 0.68 15.59 -15.42
C LEU A 234 1.78 16.55 -14.98
N SER A 235 1.43 17.83 -14.88
CA SER A 235 2.30 18.85 -14.32
C SER A 235 2.38 18.75 -12.78
N ALA A 236 3.43 19.32 -12.19
CA ALA A 236 3.57 19.42 -10.74
C ALA A 236 2.40 20.20 -10.10
N HIS A 237 1.87 21.21 -10.80
CA HIS A 237 0.70 21.98 -10.35
C HIS A 237 -0.56 21.12 -10.28
N GLU A 238 -0.77 20.21 -11.24
CA GLU A 238 -1.91 19.28 -11.23
C GLU A 238 -1.77 18.18 -10.18
N LEU A 239 -0.58 17.93 -9.63
CA LEU A 239 -0.32 16.91 -8.60
C LEU A 239 -0.21 17.47 -7.17
N SER A 240 -0.38 18.77 -6.98
CA SER A 240 -0.12 19.44 -5.70
C SER A 240 -1.30 20.24 -5.18
N GLY A 241 -1.29 20.56 -3.89
CA GLY A 241 -2.29 21.39 -3.20
C GLY A 241 -3.70 20.78 -3.18
N GLY A 242 -3.79 19.46 -3.07
CA GLY A 242 -5.02 18.78 -2.67
C GLY A 242 -5.28 19.02 -1.18
N THR A 243 -6.55 19.15 -0.82
CA THR A 243 -6.99 19.34 0.58
C THR A 243 -7.85 18.18 1.07
N PHE A 244 -8.33 17.34 0.15
CA PHE A 244 -9.08 16.12 0.41
C PHE A 244 -8.96 15.16 -0.80
N THR A 245 -8.99 13.85 -0.59
CA THR A 245 -8.92 12.86 -1.67
C THR A 245 -10.19 12.03 -1.81
N VAL A 246 -10.60 11.75 -3.06
CA VAL A 246 -11.59 10.74 -3.41
C VAL A 246 -10.91 9.57 -4.14
N SER A 247 -11.16 8.35 -3.67
CA SER A 247 -10.69 7.11 -4.26
C SER A 247 -11.88 6.21 -4.59
N ASN A 248 -12.05 5.84 -5.85
CA ASN A 248 -13.19 5.05 -6.31
C ASN A 248 -12.72 3.72 -6.89
N LEU A 249 -13.03 2.62 -6.20
CA LEU A 249 -12.73 1.26 -6.65
C LEU A 249 -13.98 0.47 -7.07
N GLY A 250 -15.14 1.15 -7.18
CA GLY A 250 -16.39 0.50 -7.57
C GLY A 250 -16.35 -0.15 -8.94
N MET A 251 -15.56 0.41 -9.88
CA MET A 251 -15.36 -0.18 -11.22
C MET A 251 -14.61 -1.52 -11.20
N TYR A 252 -13.88 -1.81 -10.11
CA TYR A 252 -13.16 -3.08 -9.91
C TYR A 252 -13.98 -4.09 -9.09
N GLY A 253 -15.24 -3.78 -8.78
CA GLY A 253 -16.13 -4.67 -8.04
C GLY A 253 -15.87 -4.74 -6.53
N VAL A 254 -15.04 -3.85 -5.98
CA VAL A 254 -14.70 -3.78 -4.56
C VAL A 254 -15.90 -3.26 -3.76
N ASP A 255 -16.32 -3.98 -2.72
CA ASP A 255 -17.41 -3.55 -1.83
C ASP A 255 -16.99 -2.40 -0.91
N PHE A 256 -15.87 -2.57 -0.21
CA PHE A 256 -15.29 -1.57 0.67
C PHE A 256 -13.78 -1.79 0.78
N PHE A 257 -13.04 -0.73 1.08
CA PHE A 257 -11.60 -0.76 1.30
C PHE A 257 -11.18 0.40 2.21
N THR A 258 -10.18 0.18 3.06
CA THR A 258 -9.63 1.19 3.94
C THR A 258 -8.49 1.91 3.24
N SER A 259 -8.65 3.20 2.95
CA SER A 259 -7.60 4.01 2.33
C SER A 259 -6.64 4.57 3.38
N ILE A 260 -5.35 4.68 3.02
CA ILE A 260 -4.37 5.48 3.77
C ILE A 260 -4.55 6.94 3.35
N ILE A 261 -4.57 7.85 4.33
CA ILE A 261 -4.71 9.29 4.07
C ILE A 261 -3.53 9.77 3.24
N ASN A 262 -3.76 10.64 2.26
CA ASN A 262 -2.72 11.22 1.42
C ASN A 262 -2.19 12.52 2.06
N PRO A 263 -1.01 12.53 2.71
CA PRO A 263 -0.52 13.73 3.38
C PRO A 263 -0.27 14.88 2.39
N PRO A 264 -0.47 16.14 2.81
CA PRO A 264 -0.78 16.60 4.17
C PRO A 264 -2.29 16.65 4.50
N GLU A 265 -3.15 16.02 3.69
CA GLU A 265 -4.60 16.02 3.92
C GLU A 265 -4.95 15.30 5.23
N CYS A 266 -6.10 15.64 5.83
CA CYS A 266 -6.59 14.96 7.04
C CYS A 266 -7.52 13.78 6.76
N ALA A 267 -8.06 13.65 5.55
CA ALA A 267 -9.08 12.65 5.25
C ALA A 267 -9.14 12.24 3.77
N ILE A 268 -9.67 11.04 3.54
CA ILE A 268 -9.86 10.43 2.22
C ILE A 268 -11.18 9.66 2.17
N LEU A 269 -11.96 9.87 1.11
CA LEU A 269 -13.20 9.14 0.83
C LEU A 269 -12.94 8.01 -0.17
N GLY A 270 -13.04 6.78 0.31
CA GLY A 270 -13.16 5.56 -0.48
C GLY A 270 -14.61 5.31 -0.93
N VAL A 271 -14.78 4.78 -2.14
CA VAL A 271 -16.10 4.46 -2.71
C VAL A 271 -16.12 3.05 -3.30
N GLY A 272 -17.09 2.26 -2.85
CA GLY A 272 -17.32 0.88 -3.28
C GLY A 272 -18.19 0.74 -4.53
N LYS A 273 -18.40 -0.51 -4.96
CA LYS A 273 -19.26 -0.83 -6.10
C LYS A 273 -20.71 -0.50 -5.81
N ILE A 274 -21.43 -0.11 -6.87
CA ILE A 274 -22.89 -0.09 -6.85
C ILE A 274 -23.36 -1.52 -7.18
N THR A 275 -24.11 -2.15 -6.29
CA THR A 275 -24.65 -3.49 -6.51
C THR A 275 -26.12 -3.56 -6.11
N ARG A 276 -26.91 -4.38 -6.80
CA ARG A 276 -28.32 -4.60 -6.45
C ARG A 276 -28.41 -5.68 -5.38
N LYS A 277 -29.09 -5.39 -4.28
CA LYS A 277 -29.31 -6.37 -3.21
C LYS A 277 -30.69 -6.20 -2.56
N PRO A 278 -31.22 -7.23 -1.87
CA PRO A 278 -32.44 -7.11 -1.10
C PRO A 278 -32.22 -6.16 0.09
N VAL A 279 -33.13 -5.20 0.26
CA VAL A 279 -33.19 -4.27 1.41
C VAL A 279 -34.61 -4.23 1.94
N VAL A 280 -34.76 -3.91 3.23
CA VAL A 280 -36.08 -3.72 3.85
C VAL A 280 -36.48 -2.25 3.75
N LEU A 281 -37.61 -1.98 3.09
CA LEU A 281 -38.20 -0.64 2.98
C LEU A 281 -39.70 -0.74 3.28
N ASN A 282 -40.20 0.07 4.21
CA ASN A 282 -41.63 0.05 4.62
C ASN A 282 -42.15 -1.37 4.96
N ASN A 283 -41.35 -2.15 5.68
CA ASN A 283 -41.61 -3.57 6.03
C ASN A 283 -41.69 -4.55 4.85
N GLU A 284 -41.26 -4.15 3.64
CA GLU A 284 -41.18 -5.02 2.47
C GLU A 284 -39.72 -5.25 2.04
N ILE A 285 -39.43 -6.45 1.52
CA ILE A 285 -38.13 -6.74 0.90
C ILE A 285 -38.19 -6.26 -0.55
N VAL A 286 -37.37 -5.25 -0.87
CA VAL A 286 -37.25 -4.69 -2.22
C VAL A 286 -35.81 -4.81 -2.71
N ILE A 287 -35.61 -4.96 -4.02
CA ILE A 287 -34.26 -4.93 -4.60
C ILE A 287 -33.90 -3.47 -4.91
N ARG A 288 -32.81 -2.99 -4.33
CA ARG A 288 -32.28 -1.63 -4.55
C ARG A 288 -30.79 -1.67 -4.87
N PRO A 289 -30.29 -0.79 -5.77
CA PRO A 289 -28.86 -0.54 -5.88
C PRO A 289 -28.36 0.14 -4.60
N THR A 290 -27.30 -0.38 -4.02
CA THR A 290 -26.65 0.17 -2.83
C THR A 290 -25.16 0.35 -3.08
N MET A 291 -24.53 1.24 -2.33
CA MET A 291 -23.08 1.43 -2.37
C MET A 291 -22.53 1.82 -1.00
N PHE A 292 -21.25 1.54 -0.77
CA PHE A 292 -20.55 1.96 0.44
C PHE A 292 -19.76 3.25 0.20
N LEU A 293 -19.90 4.17 1.15
CA LEU A 293 -19.01 5.31 1.38
C LEU A 293 -18.08 4.95 2.55
N ILE A 294 -16.77 5.12 2.35
CA ILE A 294 -15.76 4.76 3.35
C ILE A 294 -14.88 5.97 3.61
N LEU A 295 -15.05 6.65 4.74
CA LEU A 295 -14.21 7.78 5.11
C LEU A 295 -13.10 7.31 6.04
N THR A 296 -11.84 7.50 5.66
CA THR A 296 -10.72 7.42 6.59
C THR A 296 -10.25 8.82 6.93
N PHE A 297 -10.06 9.12 8.22
CA PHE A 297 -9.67 10.45 8.70
C PHE A 297 -8.68 10.35 9.88
N ASP A 298 -7.92 11.42 10.09
CA ASP A 298 -7.02 11.57 11.23
C ASP A 298 -7.80 12.00 12.48
N HIS A 299 -7.91 11.11 13.45
CA HIS A 299 -8.67 11.32 14.68
C HIS A 299 -8.02 12.33 15.64
N ARG A 300 -6.82 12.83 15.32
CA ARG A 300 -6.24 14.00 16.02
C ARG A 300 -6.94 15.31 15.63
N ILE A 301 -7.53 15.35 14.43
CA ILE A 301 -8.11 16.55 13.81
C ILE A 301 -9.63 16.48 13.80
N VAL A 302 -10.17 15.31 13.44
CA VAL A 302 -11.60 15.11 13.21
C VAL A 302 -12.13 14.08 14.19
N ASP A 303 -13.25 14.38 14.85
CA ASP A 303 -13.94 13.43 15.71
C ASP A 303 -14.98 12.59 14.93
N GLY A 304 -15.49 11.54 15.58
CA GLY A 304 -16.48 10.65 14.97
C GLY A 304 -17.78 11.38 14.58
N THR A 305 -18.17 12.43 15.28
CA THR A 305 -19.40 13.19 15.00
C THR A 305 -19.25 14.00 13.70
N THR A 306 -18.14 14.70 13.53
CA THR A 306 -17.83 15.47 12.32
C THR A 306 -17.71 14.55 11.10
N ALA A 307 -17.03 13.40 11.26
CA ALA A 307 -16.95 12.37 10.24
C ALA A 307 -18.33 11.82 9.84
N ALA A 308 -19.20 11.52 10.82
CA ALA A 308 -20.55 11.04 10.57
C ALA A 308 -21.43 12.11 9.88
N ASN A 309 -21.33 13.37 10.30
CA ASN A 309 -22.07 14.48 9.68
C ASN A 309 -21.67 14.68 8.22
N PHE A 310 -20.38 14.58 7.91
CA PHE A 310 -19.90 14.62 6.53
C PHE A 310 -20.44 13.47 5.68
N LEU A 311 -20.37 12.22 6.18
CA LEU A 311 -20.93 11.06 5.46
C LEU A 311 -22.45 11.18 5.28
N ASN A 312 -23.18 11.63 6.30
CA ASN A 312 -24.61 11.91 6.21
C ASN A 312 -24.93 12.99 5.17
N ARG A 313 -24.08 14.02 5.05
CA ARG A 313 -24.26 15.06 4.05
C ARG A 313 -24.07 14.52 2.64
N ILE A 314 -23.04 13.70 2.40
CA ILE A 314 -22.84 13.01 1.12
C ILE A 314 -24.02 12.09 0.84
N LYS A 315 -24.44 11.26 1.81
CA LYS A 315 -25.61 10.38 1.70
C LYS A 315 -26.82 11.16 1.23
N LYS A 316 -27.14 12.28 1.88
CA LYS A 316 -28.27 13.14 1.50
C LYS A 316 -28.14 13.65 0.07
N ILE A 317 -26.95 14.12 -0.34
CA ILE A 317 -26.71 14.60 -1.72
C ILE A 317 -26.92 13.47 -2.75
N LEU A 318 -26.46 12.25 -2.45
CA LEU A 318 -26.58 11.13 -3.39
C LEU A 318 -27.99 10.50 -3.41
N GLU A 319 -28.72 10.55 -2.29
CA GLU A 319 -30.12 10.13 -2.21
C GLU A 319 -31.08 11.22 -2.74
N GLU A 320 -30.65 12.48 -2.77
CA GLU A 320 -31.37 13.62 -3.35
C GLU A 320 -30.50 14.38 -4.39
N PRO A 321 -30.18 13.79 -5.55
CA PRO A 321 -29.19 14.34 -6.50
C PRO A 321 -29.47 15.73 -7.07
N ASN A 322 -30.68 16.26 -6.92
CA ASN A 322 -31.01 17.63 -7.32
C ASN A 322 -30.12 18.67 -6.62
N ILE A 323 -29.59 18.35 -5.43
CA ILE A 323 -28.64 19.20 -4.69
C ILE A 323 -27.33 19.40 -5.47
N LEU A 324 -26.97 18.49 -6.38
CA LEU A 324 -25.75 18.65 -7.19
C LEU A 324 -25.84 19.79 -8.22
N MET A 325 -27.06 20.29 -8.46
CA MET A 325 -27.34 21.33 -9.46
C MET A 325 -27.37 22.74 -8.85
N THR A 326 -27.20 22.87 -7.52
CA THR A 326 -27.08 24.15 -6.81
C THR A 326 -25.62 24.57 -6.67
#